data_AF-A0A2T4MWH4-F1
#
_entry.id   AF-A0A2T4MWH4-F1
#
_cell.length_a   1.000
_cell.length_b   1.000
_cell.length_c   1.000
_cell.angle_alpha   90.00
_cell.angle_beta   90.00
_cell.angle_gamma   90.00
#
_symmetry.space_group_name_H-M   'P 1'
#
loop_
_entity.id
_entity.type
_entity.pdbx_description
1 polymer ?
#
loop_
_entity_poly.entity_id
_entity_poly.type
_entity_poly.pdbx_seq_one_letter_code
_entity_poly.pdbx_strand_id
1 'polypeptide(L)'
;MKKVECVFVVDREADLATNVANPVNQWVLDGEGEASIKYDGTSCMVKDGLLYKRWNRTLKKPFASRYARNKDQFVLDMSMFRDVPDGAIPCEDKPAPVSLHWPYWIPVTQGNGRENEMYHIAFAKKPVWEDGTYELIGPSIQDNMYRLTEPMLVKHGDMVVHTPDRSFEGLKALMKELDGEGLVWLHPDGRMAKLRRDHFGFEWGKPDVRNLRKAAKN
;
A
#
# COMPACT_ATOMS: atom_id res chain seq x y z
N MET A 1 5.86 -7.43 -0.60
CA MET A 1 6.47 -6.09 -0.49
C MET A 1 6.57 -5.73 0.98
N LYS A 2 7.75 -5.25 1.41
CA LYS A 2 7.98 -4.79 2.78
C LYS A 2 7.11 -3.58 3.12
N LYS A 3 6.92 -3.31 4.40
CA LYS A 3 6.23 -2.07 4.81
C LYS A 3 7.12 -0.86 4.45
N VAL A 4 6.58 0.06 3.65
CA VAL A 4 7.26 1.31 3.27
C VAL A 4 6.84 2.42 4.23
N GLU A 5 7.82 3.08 4.83
CA GLU A 5 7.61 4.17 5.80
C GLU A 5 7.46 5.53 5.12
N CYS A 6 6.80 6.46 5.81
CA CYS A 6 6.59 7.82 5.30
C CYS A 6 7.89 8.62 5.29
N VAL A 7 8.08 9.49 4.30
CA VAL A 7 9.25 10.42 4.21
C VAL A 7 9.32 11.32 5.45
N PHE A 8 8.18 11.85 5.89
CA PHE A 8 8.06 12.67 7.10
C PHE A 8 7.48 11.88 8.27
N VAL A 9 7.77 12.32 9.49
CA VAL A 9 7.09 11.86 10.71
C VAL A 9 5.61 12.22 10.61
N VAL A 10 4.74 11.22 10.84
CA VAL A 10 3.29 11.38 10.82
C VAL A 10 2.78 11.51 12.26
N ASP A 11 2.11 12.63 12.54
CA ASP A 11 1.32 12.78 13.75
C ASP A 11 0.13 11.82 13.68
N ARG A 12 0.05 10.89 14.64
CA ARG A 12 -0.96 9.82 14.66
C ARG A 12 -2.31 10.27 15.19
N GLU A 13 -2.38 11.41 15.89
CA GLU A 13 -3.64 11.96 16.37
C GLU A 13 -4.34 12.74 15.25
N ALA A 14 -3.57 13.54 14.50
CA ALA A 14 -4.07 14.29 13.35
C ALA A 14 -4.13 13.46 12.04
N ASP A 15 -3.37 12.37 11.96
CA ASP A 15 -3.08 11.60 10.74
C ASP A 15 -2.45 12.44 9.62
N LEU A 16 -1.67 13.46 10.01
CA LEU A 16 -0.98 14.38 9.11
C LEU A 16 0.53 14.26 9.23
N ALA A 17 1.24 14.45 8.12
CA ALA A 17 2.69 14.60 8.12
C ALA A 17 3.09 15.92 8.79
N THR A 18 4.09 15.85 9.65
CA THR A 18 4.81 17.00 10.19
C THR A 18 5.92 17.42 9.23
N ASN A 19 6.48 18.61 9.42
CA ASN A 19 7.66 19.06 8.66
C ASN A 19 8.98 18.42 9.13
N VAL A 20 8.92 17.40 9.99
CA VAL A 20 10.09 16.67 10.50
C VAL A 20 10.33 15.45 9.64
N ALA A 21 11.53 15.34 9.07
CA ALA A 21 11.95 14.16 8.33
C ALA A 21 11.89 12.92 9.21
N ASN A 22 11.43 11.79 8.67
CA ASN A 22 11.65 10.51 9.32
C ASN A 22 13.14 10.17 9.18
N PRO A 23 13.92 9.98 10.28
CA PRO A 23 15.37 9.87 10.19
C PRO A 23 15.87 8.76 9.25
N VAL A 24 15.14 7.64 9.14
CA VAL A 24 15.50 6.54 8.22
C VAL A 24 15.29 6.87 6.75
N ASN A 25 14.57 7.96 6.46
CA ASN A 25 14.19 8.43 5.13
C ASN A 25 14.80 9.79 4.77
N GLN A 26 15.75 10.30 5.57
CA GLN A 26 16.43 11.58 5.31
C GLN A 26 17.06 11.64 3.90
N TRP A 27 17.56 10.50 3.41
CA TRP A 27 18.11 10.33 2.07
C TRP A 27 17.21 10.84 0.94
N VAL A 28 15.87 10.80 1.12
CA VAL A 28 14.94 11.38 0.14
C VAL A 28 15.15 12.87 0.04
N LEU A 29 15.20 13.57 1.18
CA LEU A 29 15.36 15.02 1.23
C LEU A 29 16.75 15.46 0.80
N ASP A 30 17.75 14.59 0.97
CA ASP A 30 19.12 14.78 0.50
C ASP A 30 19.27 14.59 -1.02
N GLY A 31 18.16 14.30 -1.72
CA GLY A 31 18.11 14.18 -3.18
C GLY A 31 18.36 12.77 -3.71
N GLU A 32 18.50 11.76 -2.85
CA GLU A 32 18.77 10.39 -3.28
C GLU A 32 17.49 9.64 -3.72
N GLY A 33 17.66 8.65 -4.59
CA GLY A 33 16.58 7.80 -5.10
C GLY A 33 15.61 8.48 -6.07
N GLU A 34 14.87 7.65 -6.80
CA GLU A 34 13.94 8.07 -7.85
C GLU A 34 12.50 7.99 -7.35
N ALA A 35 11.72 9.04 -7.58
CA ALA A 35 10.31 9.08 -7.22
C ALA A 35 9.47 8.53 -8.36
N SER A 36 8.46 7.72 -8.03
CA SER A 36 7.41 7.31 -8.95
C SER A 36 6.04 7.51 -8.32
N ILE A 37 4.99 7.46 -9.14
CA ILE A 37 3.61 7.45 -8.65
C ILE A 37 3.40 6.28 -7.68
N LYS A 38 2.79 6.60 -6.53
CA LYS A 38 2.12 5.64 -5.68
C LYS A 38 0.70 5.45 -6.23
N TYR A 39 0.45 4.32 -6.84
CA TYR A 39 -0.89 3.97 -7.29
C TYR A 39 -1.77 3.54 -6.10
N ASP A 40 -3.04 3.92 -6.17
CA ASP A 40 -4.11 3.47 -5.26
C ASP A 40 -4.79 2.23 -5.86
N GLY A 41 -4.31 1.06 -5.46
CA GLY A 41 -4.85 -0.20 -5.94
C GLY A 41 -4.69 -1.32 -4.93
N THR A 42 -4.45 -2.51 -5.46
CA THR A 42 -4.01 -3.65 -4.66
C THR A 42 -2.72 -4.23 -5.21
N SER A 43 -1.72 -4.32 -4.35
CA SER A 43 -0.39 -4.80 -4.72
C SER A 43 -0.42 -6.29 -5.11
N CYS A 44 0.31 -6.60 -6.18
CA CYS A 44 0.50 -7.94 -6.74
C CYS A 44 1.94 -8.12 -7.21
N MET A 45 2.29 -9.36 -7.54
CA MET A 45 3.63 -9.72 -7.99
C MET A 45 3.52 -10.71 -9.14
N VAL A 46 4.33 -10.51 -10.16
CA VAL A 46 4.63 -11.53 -11.16
C VAL A 46 5.99 -12.11 -10.81
N LYS A 47 6.06 -13.44 -10.76
CA LYS A 47 7.31 -14.16 -10.55
C LYS A 47 7.29 -15.47 -11.31
N ASP A 48 8.30 -15.75 -12.10
CA ASP A 48 8.43 -16.97 -12.91
C ASP A 48 7.17 -17.19 -13.80
N GLY A 49 6.61 -16.10 -14.33
CA GLY A 49 5.39 -16.12 -15.15
C GLY A 49 4.08 -16.39 -14.38
N LEU A 50 4.13 -16.49 -13.05
CA LEU A 50 2.96 -16.69 -12.19
C LEU A 50 2.54 -15.38 -11.51
N LEU A 51 1.22 -15.17 -11.41
CA LEU A 51 0.64 -14.02 -10.72
C LEU A 51 0.34 -14.35 -9.26
N TYR A 52 0.71 -13.43 -8.36
CA TYR A 52 0.45 -13.50 -6.93
C TYR A 52 -0.28 -12.24 -6.47
N LYS A 53 -1.25 -12.40 -5.55
CA LYS A 53 -1.91 -11.28 -4.86
C LYS A 53 -1.35 -11.12 -3.45
N ARG A 54 -1.39 -9.90 -2.91
CA ARG A 54 -1.04 -9.66 -1.52
C ARG A 54 -2.13 -10.19 -0.60
N TRP A 55 -1.75 -11.00 0.38
CA TRP A 55 -2.63 -11.49 1.45
C TRP A 55 -1.99 -11.24 2.80
N ASN A 56 -2.77 -10.75 3.76
CA ASN A 56 -2.27 -10.54 5.12
C ASN A 56 -2.66 -11.74 5.99
N ARG A 57 -1.68 -12.49 6.47
CA ARG A 57 -1.87 -13.42 7.57
C ARG A 57 -2.15 -12.59 8.83
N THR A 58 -3.27 -12.86 9.48
CA THR A 58 -3.71 -12.18 10.70
C THR A 58 -4.05 -13.21 11.77
N LEU A 59 -4.29 -12.75 13.01
CA LEU A 59 -4.89 -13.57 14.05
C LEU A 59 -6.23 -14.15 13.60
N LYS A 60 -6.54 -15.38 14.04
CA LYS A 60 -7.89 -15.95 13.94
C LYS A 60 -8.85 -15.08 14.77
N LYS A 61 -10.10 -14.95 14.32
CA LYS A 61 -11.09 -13.98 14.85
C LYS A 61 -11.17 -13.95 16.41
N PRO A 62 -11.22 -15.09 17.13
CA PRO A 62 -11.26 -15.08 18.59
C PRO A 62 -10.04 -14.38 19.22
N PHE A 63 -8.84 -14.64 18.70
CA PHE A 63 -7.60 -14.05 19.21
C PHE A 63 -7.46 -12.59 18.81
N ALA A 64 -7.90 -12.20 17.62
CA ALA A 64 -7.95 -10.80 17.19
C ALA A 64 -8.81 -9.95 18.13
N SER A 65 -9.99 -10.45 18.50
CA SER A 65 -10.86 -9.76 19.48
C SER A 65 -10.25 -9.69 20.87
N ARG A 66 -9.53 -10.72 21.32
CA ARG A 66 -8.81 -10.69 22.61
C ARG A 66 -7.67 -9.68 22.59
N TYR A 67 -6.86 -9.68 21.53
CA TYR A 67 -5.77 -8.73 21.33
C TYR A 67 -6.28 -7.29 21.39
N ALA A 68 -7.38 -6.99 20.69
CA ALA A 68 -7.96 -5.64 20.67
C ALA A 68 -8.38 -5.10 22.05
N ARG A 69 -8.80 -5.99 22.97
CA ARG A 69 -9.30 -5.60 24.31
C ARG A 69 -8.22 -5.50 25.39
N ASN A 70 -7.12 -6.22 25.24
CA ASN A 70 -6.08 -6.30 26.27
C ASN A 70 -4.70 -6.45 25.61
N LYS A 71 -4.27 -5.41 24.88
CA LYS A 71 -3.01 -5.43 24.13
C LYS A 71 -1.81 -5.63 25.04
N ASP A 72 -1.77 -4.92 26.17
CA ASP A 72 -0.60 -4.85 27.05
C ASP A 72 -0.30 -6.19 27.75
N GLN A 73 -1.32 -7.03 27.95
CA GLN A 73 -1.16 -8.36 28.57
C GLN A 73 -1.30 -9.50 27.56
N PHE A 74 -1.39 -9.20 26.26
CA PHE A 74 -1.58 -10.22 25.25
C PHE A 74 -0.27 -10.98 24.98
N VAL A 75 -0.21 -12.23 25.43
CA VAL A 75 0.88 -13.13 25.05
C VAL A 75 0.59 -13.72 23.67
N LEU A 76 1.43 -13.37 22.70
CA LEU A 76 1.34 -13.84 21.33
C LEU A 76 1.88 -15.27 21.19
N ASP A 77 1.12 -16.12 20.50
CA ASP A 77 1.56 -17.44 20.07
C ASP A 77 1.29 -17.63 18.58
N MET A 78 2.19 -18.31 17.87
CA MET A 78 2.11 -18.45 16.41
C MET A 78 0.92 -19.29 15.94
N SER A 79 0.39 -20.20 16.77
CA SER A 79 -0.82 -20.98 16.48
C SER A 79 -2.09 -20.14 16.41
N MET A 80 -2.05 -18.92 16.96
CA MET A 80 -3.16 -17.98 16.96
C MET A 80 -3.40 -17.33 15.60
N PHE A 81 -2.42 -17.39 14.69
CA PHE A 81 -2.57 -16.88 13.32
C PHE A 81 -3.39 -17.83 12.45
N ARG A 82 -4.01 -17.27 11.40
CA ARG A 82 -4.59 -18.05 10.30
C ARG A 82 -3.51 -18.93 9.65
N ASP A 83 -3.93 -20.06 9.13
CA ASP A 83 -3.04 -20.96 8.41
C ASP A 83 -2.61 -20.31 7.09
N VAL A 84 -1.38 -20.59 6.68
CA VAL A 84 -0.77 -20.00 5.48
C VAL A 84 -1.25 -20.82 4.27
N PRO A 85 -1.82 -20.18 3.23
CA PRO A 85 -2.20 -20.89 2.01
C PRO A 85 -1.01 -21.56 1.32
N ASP A 86 -1.27 -22.64 0.59
CA ASP A 86 -0.25 -23.34 -0.19
C ASP A 86 0.37 -22.41 -1.25
N GLY A 87 1.69 -22.52 -1.43
CA GLY A 87 2.44 -21.68 -2.35
C GLY A 87 2.60 -20.23 -1.91
N ALA A 88 2.20 -19.87 -0.69
CA ALA A 88 2.41 -18.53 -0.17
C ALA A 88 3.89 -18.22 0.09
N ILE A 89 4.32 -17.00 -0.24
CA ILE A 89 5.68 -16.50 -0.03
C ILE A 89 5.62 -15.36 1.00
N PRO A 90 6.29 -15.46 2.16
CA PRO A 90 6.28 -14.39 3.14
C PRO A 90 6.95 -13.12 2.59
N CYS A 91 6.36 -11.96 2.88
CA CYS A 91 6.97 -10.66 2.53
C CYS A 91 7.94 -10.15 3.60
N GLU A 92 7.85 -10.68 4.82
CA GLU A 92 8.64 -10.31 6.00
C GLU A 92 8.85 -11.56 6.85
N ASP A 93 9.94 -11.60 7.64
CA ASP A 93 10.25 -12.76 8.48
C ASP A 93 9.33 -12.90 9.70
N LYS A 94 8.72 -11.78 10.14
CA LYS A 94 7.91 -11.66 11.35
C LYS A 94 6.67 -10.81 11.12
N PRO A 95 5.57 -11.02 11.89
CA PRO A 95 4.43 -10.11 11.87
C PRO A 95 4.84 -8.70 12.32
N ALA A 96 4.10 -7.69 11.85
CA ALA A 96 4.27 -6.32 12.31
C ALA A 96 4.04 -6.25 13.85
N PRO A 97 4.90 -5.54 14.61
CA PRO A 97 4.91 -5.62 16.08
C PRO A 97 3.63 -5.11 16.74
N VAL A 98 2.92 -4.20 16.09
CA VAL A 98 1.70 -3.57 16.65
C VAL A 98 0.42 -4.09 16.00
N SER A 99 0.32 -4.14 14.67
CA SER A 99 -0.90 -4.61 14.02
C SER A 99 -1.01 -6.13 13.98
N LEU A 100 0.10 -6.84 14.22
CA LEU A 100 0.23 -8.28 14.02
C LEU A 100 -0.18 -8.72 12.60
N HIS A 101 -0.18 -7.80 11.63
CA HIS A 101 -0.36 -8.15 10.23
C HIS A 101 0.94 -8.72 9.70
N TRP A 102 0.85 -9.83 8.98
CA TRP A 102 2.00 -10.50 8.39
C TRP A 102 1.73 -10.72 6.90
N PRO A 103 2.30 -9.89 6.01
CA PRO A 103 2.01 -9.94 4.59
C PRO A 103 2.68 -11.14 3.91
N TYR A 104 1.97 -11.76 2.98
CA TYR A 104 2.40 -12.82 2.08
C TYR A 104 1.97 -12.49 0.65
N TRP A 105 2.69 -13.04 -0.31
CA TRP A 105 2.22 -13.25 -1.67
C TRP A 105 1.55 -14.60 -1.75
N ILE A 106 0.32 -14.69 -2.23
CA ILE A 106 -0.36 -15.96 -2.46
C ILE A 106 -0.67 -16.12 -3.95
N PRO A 107 -0.54 -17.32 -4.54
CA PRO A 107 -0.84 -17.55 -5.94
C PRO A 107 -2.27 -17.13 -6.27
N VAL A 108 -2.45 -16.47 -7.42
CA VAL A 108 -3.79 -16.24 -7.99
C VAL A 108 -4.19 -17.50 -8.74
N THR A 109 -4.83 -18.44 -8.05
CA THR A 109 -5.23 -19.73 -8.63
C THR A 109 -6.51 -19.61 -9.46
N GLN A 110 -6.58 -20.42 -10.52
CA GLN A 110 -7.81 -20.67 -11.27
C GLN A 110 -8.83 -21.35 -10.34
N GLY A 111 -10.02 -20.76 -10.20
CA GLY A 111 -11.07 -21.26 -9.32
C GLY A 111 -10.97 -20.73 -7.89
N ASN A 112 -11.59 -19.56 -7.64
CA ASN A 112 -12.53 -19.30 -6.54
C ASN A 112 -12.75 -17.79 -6.36
N GLY A 113 -13.99 -17.35 -6.61
CA GLY A 113 -14.53 -16.07 -6.16
C GLY A 113 -14.33 -14.87 -7.09
N ARG A 114 -15.31 -13.95 -7.06
CA ARG A 114 -15.22 -12.60 -7.65
C ARG A 114 -13.97 -11.83 -7.23
N GLU A 115 -13.28 -12.26 -6.16
CA GLU A 115 -12.06 -11.63 -5.64
C GLU A 115 -10.82 -11.75 -6.55
N ASN A 116 -10.77 -12.73 -7.46
CA ASN A 116 -9.63 -12.91 -8.37
C ASN A 116 -9.90 -12.47 -9.81
N GLU A 117 -11.15 -12.15 -10.14
CA GLU A 117 -11.59 -11.87 -11.51
C GLU A 117 -10.78 -10.74 -12.16
N MET A 118 -10.61 -9.62 -11.45
CA MET A 118 -9.87 -8.47 -11.96
C MET A 118 -8.38 -8.76 -12.18
N TYR A 119 -7.77 -9.62 -11.35
CA TYR A 119 -6.39 -10.07 -11.55
C TYR A 119 -6.25 -10.86 -12.84
N HIS A 120 -7.16 -11.82 -13.10
CA HIS A 120 -7.12 -12.63 -14.32
C HIS A 120 -7.34 -11.79 -15.57
N ILE A 121 -8.32 -10.87 -15.56
CA ILE A 121 -8.57 -9.97 -16.71
C ILE A 121 -7.33 -9.11 -17.00
N ALA A 122 -6.75 -8.48 -15.96
CA ALA A 122 -5.59 -7.62 -16.15
C ALA A 122 -4.36 -8.39 -16.63
N PHE A 123 -4.12 -9.59 -16.08
CA PHE A 123 -2.97 -10.42 -16.41
C PHE A 123 -3.06 -11.02 -17.82
N ALA A 124 -4.26 -11.38 -18.28
CA ALA A 124 -4.49 -11.94 -19.62
C ALA A 124 -4.21 -10.94 -20.76
N LYS A 125 -4.04 -9.64 -20.46
CA LYS A 125 -3.77 -8.60 -21.47
C LYS A 125 -2.41 -8.72 -22.15
N LYS A 126 -1.46 -9.45 -21.55
CA LYS A 126 -0.14 -9.69 -22.13
C LYS A 126 0.17 -11.18 -22.05
N PRO A 127 0.80 -11.76 -23.09
CA PRO A 127 1.19 -13.17 -23.07
C PRO A 127 2.36 -13.43 -22.12
N VAL A 128 3.19 -12.42 -21.87
CA VAL A 128 4.37 -12.49 -21.00
C VAL A 128 4.44 -11.23 -20.16
N TRP A 129 4.75 -11.41 -18.89
CA TRP A 129 5.00 -10.34 -17.93
C TRP A 129 6.43 -10.48 -17.39
N GLU A 130 7.08 -9.34 -17.15
CA GLU A 130 8.36 -9.32 -16.45
C GLU A 130 8.17 -9.64 -14.98
N ASP A 131 9.18 -10.26 -14.37
CA ASP A 131 9.20 -10.45 -12.93
C ASP A 131 9.28 -9.10 -12.21
N GLY A 132 8.45 -8.95 -11.18
CA GLY A 132 8.39 -7.71 -10.42
C GLY A 132 7.08 -7.53 -9.67
N THR A 133 6.98 -6.42 -8.96
CA THR A 133 5.76 -6.03 -8.25
C THR A 133 4.96 -5.04 -9.07
N TYR A 134 3.65 -5.23 -9.09
CA TYR A 134 2.69 -4.44 -9.84
C TYR A 134 1.55 -3.99 -8.92
N GLU A 135 0.90 -2.88 -9.26
CA GLU A 135 -0.35 -2.49 -8.66
C GLU A 135 -1.49 -2.86 -9.61
N LEU A 136 -2.46 -3.64 -9.12
CA LEU A 136 -3.72 -3.83 -9.82
C LEU A 136 -4.60 -2.63 -9.55
N ILE A 137 -5.07 -1.96 -10.62
CA ILE A 137 -5.99 -0.82 -10.57
C ILE A 137 -7.17 -1.05 -11.53
N GLY A 138 -8.27 -0.33 -11.32
CA GLY A 138 -9.41 -0.30 -12.24
C GLY A 138 -10.76 -0.62 -11.58
N PRO A 139 -11.77 -1.06 -12.34
CA PRO A 139 -13.09 -1.38 -11.82
C PRO A 139 -13.04 -2.32 -10.61
N SER A 140 -13.87 -2.02 -9.60
CA SER A 140 -13.97 -2.79 -8.35
C SER A 140 -12.70 -2.82 -7.49
N ILE A 141 -11.69 -1.99 -7.79
CA ILE A 141 -10.47 -1.84 -7.00
C ILE A 141 -10.39 -0.39 -6.51
N GLN A 142 -10.35 -0.18 -5.19
CA GLN A 142 -10.20 1.14 -4.54
C GLN A 142 -11.11 2.21 -5.17
N ASP A 143 -12.42 1.94 -5.22
CA ASP A 143 -13.44 2.83 -5.83
C ASP A 143 -13.19 3.23 -7.30
N ASN A 144 -12.26 2.57 -7.99
CA ASN A 144 -11.82 2.88 -9.34
C ASN A 144 -11.41 4.37 -9.46
N MET A 145 -10.51 4.80 -8.56
CA MET A 145 -10.01 6.17 -8.48
C MET A 145 -9.53 6.75 -9.80
N TYR A 146 -8.92 5.90 -10.64
CA TYR A 146 -8.39 6.24 -11.95
C TYR A 146 -9.43 6.21 -13.09
N ARG A 147 -10.70 5.91 -12.78
CA ARG A 147 -11.84 5.93 -13.72
C ARG A 147 -11.61 5.07 -14.96
N LEU A 148 -10.94 3.93 -14.79
CA LEU A 148 -10.64 3.02 -15.87
C LEU A 148 -11.87 2.20 -16.22
N THR A 149 -12.01 1.85 -17.50
CA THR A 149 -13.08 0.96 -17.97
C THR A 149 -12.74 -0.51 -17.81
N GLU A 150 -11.47 -0.83 -17.57
CA GLU A 150 -10.94 -2.18 -17.47
C GLU A 150 -9.79 -2.25 -16.44
N PRO A 151 -9.57 -3.40 -15.80
CA PRO A 151 -8.50 -3.55 -14.82
C PRO A 151 -7.12 -3.62 -15.50
N MET A 152 -6.10 -3.10 -14.85
CA MET A 152 -4.72 -3.04 -15.36
C MET A 152 -3.72 -3.40 -14.26
N LEU A 153 -2.63 -4.07 -14.64
CA LEU A 153 -1.44 -4.20 -13.80
C LEU A 153 -0.44 -3.12 -14.23
N VAL A 154 -0.11 -2.21 -13.32
CA VAL A 154 0.89 -1.16 -13.55
C VAL A 154 2.14 -1.48 -12.73
N LYS A 155 3.32 -1.47 -13.36
CA LYS A 155 4.56 -1.84 -12.68
C LYS A 155 4.92 -0.75 -11.65
N HIS A 156 5.32 -1.15 -10.45
CA HIS A 156 5.84 -0.20 -9.47
C HIS A 156 7.13 0.44 -10.00
N GLY A 157 7.27 1.76 -9.81
CA GLY A 157 8.46 2.49 -10.28
C GLY A 157 8.38 2.99 -11.72
N ASP A 158 7.39 2.58 -12.51
CA ASP A 158 7.38 2.81 -13.96
C ASP A 158 7.02 4.26 -14.34
N MET A 159 6.16 4.91 -13.56
CA MET A 159 5.75 6.30 -13.78
C MET A 159 6.58 7.25 -12.91
N VAL A 160 7.76 7.61 -13.42
CA VAL A 160 8.72 8.50 -12.73
C VAL A 160 8.17 9.93 -12.60
N VAL A 161 8.37 10.55 -11.44
CA VAL A 161 7.95 11.92 -11.13
C VAL A 161 9.17 12.76 -10.77
N HIS A 162 9.34 13.89 -11.46
CA HIS A 162 10.42 14.83 -11.15
C HIS A 162 10.12 15.60 -9.86
N THR A 163 11.06 15.58 -8.91
CA THR A 163 10.93 16.17 -7.57
C THR A 163 12.09 17.12 -7.28
N PRO A 164 12.12 18.32 -7.91
CA PRO A 164 13.26 19.24 -7.82
C PRO A 164 13.38 19.91 -6.45
N ASP A 165 12.25 20.18 -5.80
CA ASP A 165 12.19 20.68 -4.42
C ASP A 165 11.62 19.57 -3.52
N ARG A 166 12.50 18.98 -2.72
CA ARG A 166 12.15 17.91 -1.78
C ARG A 166 11.94 18.42 -0.35
N SER A 167 11.87 19.73 -0.14
CA SER A 167 11.44 20.27 1.14
C SER A 167 9.99 19.88 1.46
N PHE A 168 9.58 20.02 2.72
CA PHE A 168 8.18 19.75 3.11
C PHE A 168 7.18 20.58 2.29
N GLU A 169 7.45 21.87 2.10
CA GLU A 169 6.57 22.76 1.33
C GLU A 169 6.60 22.45 -0.18
N GLY A 170 7.77 22.14 -0.74
CA GLY A 170 7.90 21.73 -2.14
C GLY A 170 7.13 20.44 -2.45
N LEU A 171 7.30 19.42 -1.62
CA LEU A 171 6.58 18.15 -1.76
C LEU A 171 5.09 18.32 -1.49
N LYS A 172 4.68 19.15 -0.53
CA LYS A 172 3.27 19.46 -0.29
C LYS A 172 2.65 20.15 -1.50
N ALA A 173 3.33 21.13 -2.11
CA ALA A 173 2.86 21.80 -3.31
C ALA A 173 2.72 20.82 -4.49
N LEU A 174 3.71 19.95 -4.71
CA LEU A 174 3.65 18.90 -5.72
C LEU A 174 2.47 17.95 -5.50
N MET A 175 2.28 17.47 -4.27
CA MET A 175 1.26 16.50 -3.91
C MET A 175 -0.17 17.03 -4.07
N LYS A 176 -0.37 18.36 -3.98
CA LYS A 176 -1.66 18.99 -4.20
C LYS A 176 -2.18 18.77 -5.62
N GLU A 177 -1.29 18.88 -6.61
CA GLU A 177 -1.61 18.79 -8.04
C GLU A 177 -1.44 17.37 -8.61
N LEU A 178 -0.88 16.44 -7.82
CA LEU A 178 -0.53 15.09 -8.27
C LEU A 178 -1.76 14.23 -8.59
N ASP A 179 -1.84 13.68 -9.81
CA ASP A 179 -2.87 12.70 -10.18
C ASP A 179 -2.48 11.26 -9.74
N GLY A 180 -2.54 11.02 -8.43
CA GLY A 180 -2.24 9.72 -7.81
C GLY A 180 -2.40 9.76 -6.29
N GLU A 181 -2.38 8.60 -5.64
CA GLU A 181 -2.45 8.51 -4.16
C GLU A 181 -1.31 9.28 -3.49
N GLY A 182 -0.15 9.28 -4.15
CA GLY A 182 1.05 9.93 -3.68
C GLY A 182 2.29 9.49 -4.45
N LEU A 183 3.42 9.45 -3.75
CA LEU A 183 4.72 9.13 -4.32
C LEU A 183 5.39 7.99 -3.54
N VAL A 184 6.19 7.20 -4.24
CA VAL A 184 7.14 6.25 -3.64
C VAL A 184 8.52 6.55 -4.21
N TRP A 185 9.51 6.67 -3.33
CA TRP A 185 10.91 6.72 -3.72
C TRP A 185 11.54 5.34 -3.61
N LEU A 186 12.34 4.96 -4.60
CA LEU A 186 13.22 3.81 -4.57
C LEU A 186 14.67 4.28 -4.63
N HIS A 187 15.46 3.92 -3.63
CA HIS A 187 16.89 4.14 -3.63
C HIS A 187 17.61 2.97 -4.32
N PRO A 188 18.75 3.17 -5.02
CA PRO A 188 19.52 2.10 -5.66
C PRO A 188 19.97 0.95 -4.73
N ASP A 189 20.07 1.19 -3.42
CA ASP A 189 20.38 0.15 -2.41
C ASP A 189 19.15 -0.64 -1.93
N GLY A 190 17.96 -0.36 -2.48
CA GLY A 190 16.71 -1.02 -2.14
C GLY A 190 15.90 -0.37 -1.01
N ARG A 191 16.37 0.72 -0.38
CA ARG A 191 15.53 1.51 0.54
C ARG A 191 14.33 2.09 -0.22
N MET A 192 13.20 2.16 0.46
CA MET A 192 11.98 2.76 -0.08
C MET A 192 11.34 3.69 0.95
N ALA A 193 10.79 4.80 0.48
CA ALA A 193 10.00 5.73 1.28
C ALA A 193 8.76 6.18 0.51
N LYS A 194 7.71 6.62 1.20
CA LYS A 194 6.47 7.06 0.53
C LYS A 194 5.92 8.38 1.07
N LEU A 195 5.12 9.03 0.24
CA LEU A 195 4.18 10.07 0.64
C LEU A 195 2.79 9.70 0.14
N ARG A 196 1.77 10.17 0.85
CA ARG A 196 0.37 10.07 0.47
C ARG A 196 -0.27 11.46 0.56
N ARG A 197 -1.24 11.74 -0.30
CA ARG A 197 -1.95 13.02 -0.35
C ARG A 197 -2.70 13.32 0.95
N ASP A 198 -3.30 12.28 1.54
CA ASP A 198 -4.04 12.35 2.81
C ASP A 198 -3.19 12.91 3.97
N HIS A 199 -1.91 12.53 4.04
CA HIS A 199 -0.98 13.04 5.06
C HIS A 199 -0.75 14.55 4.96
N PHE A 200 -1.02 15.19 3.82
CA PHE A 200 -0.96 16.65 3.67
C PHE A 200 -2.33 17.34 3.80
N GLY A 201 -3.37 16.57 4.11
CA GLY A 201 -4.75 17.06 4.18
C GLY A 201 -5.40 17.24 2.81
N PHE A 202 -4.82 16.67 1.74
CA PHE A 202 -5.43 16.70 0.42
C PHE A 202 -6.29 15.46 0.21
N GLU A 203 -7.51 15.68 -0.27
CA GLU A 203 -8.39 14.58 -0.65
C GLU A 203 -7.80 13.81 -1.85
N TRP A 204 -7.97 12.50 -1.81
CA TRP A 204 -7.78 11.57 -2.90
C TRP A 204 -9.02 10.69 -2.94
N GLY A 205 -9.91 10.92 -3.91
CA GLY A 205 -11.21 10.25 -3.99
C GLY A 205 -12.39 11.14 -3.69
N LYS A 206 -13.58 10.52 -3.80
CA LYS A 206 -14.82 11.22 -3.48
C LYS A 206 -14.79 11.57 -1.99
N PRO A 207 -15.24 12.77 -1.59
CA PRO A 207 -15.35 13.11 -0.18
C PRO A 207 -16.21 12.07 0.54
N ASP A 208 -15.76 11.59 1.71
CA ASP A 208 -16.52 10.63 2.50
C ASP A 208 -17.83 11.27 2.99
N VAL A 209 -18.90 11.03 2.25
CA VAL A 209 -20.24 11.57 2.53
C VAL A 209 -20.82 11.10 3.88
N ARG A 210 -20.20 10.11 4.55
CA ARG A 210 -20.60 9.68 5.90
C ARG A 210 -20.17 10.69 6.97
N ASN A 211 -19.07 11.41 6.76
CA ASN A 211 -18.64 12.48 7.66
C ASN A 211 -19.52 13.73 7.53
N LEU A 212 -20.01 14.03 6.32
CA LEU A 212 -20.97 15.11 6.09
C LEU A 212 -22.31 14.90 6.82
N ARG A 213 -22.76 13.65 6.96
CA ARG A 213 -23.98 13.31 7.73
C ARG A 213 -23.83 13.43 9.24
N LYS A 214 -22.61 13.36 9.79
CA LYS A 214 -22.33 13.60 11.21
C LYS A 214 -22.23 15.10 11.52
N ALA A 215 -21.63 15.89 10.63
CA ALA A 215 -21.55 17.33 10.77
C ALA A 215 -22.93 18.03 10.64
N ALA A 216 -23.83 17.51 9.79
CA ALA A 216 -25.18 18.04 9.64
C ALA A 216 -26.16 17.66 10.78
N LYS A 217 -25.68 16.98 11.82
CA LYS A 217 -26.47 16.57 13.00
C LYS A 217 -26.04 17.25 14.31
N ASN A 218 -25.09 18.18 14.24
CA ASN A 218 -24.70 19.05 15.35
C ASN A 218 -25.12 20.49 15.05
#